data_AF-A0A8S4QG42-F1
#
_entry.id   AF-A0A8S4QG42-F1
#
_cell.length_a   1.000
_cell.length_b   1.000
_cell.length_c   1.000
_cell.angle_alpha   90.00
_cell.angle_beta   90.00
_cell.angle_gamma   90.00
#
_symmetry.space_group_name_H-M   'P 1'
#
loop_
_entity.id
_entity.type
_entity.pdbx_description
1 polymer ?
#
loop_
_entity_poly.entity_id
_entity_poly.type
_entity_poly.pdbx_seq_one_letter_code
_entity_poly.pdbx_strand_id
1 'polypeptide(L)'
;DGRILTSVQHSAAASSQVDGYQEPGSFRQDIAYDASRAQLEALLNRSRACSQRLEYMCRHSRLLNSPSDETNFHPFAWWVSRSGQRMDYWAGATPGSRMCQCGVLGSCVDPTKWCNCDAEHSPLSTDGD
;
A
#
# COMPACT_ATOMS: atom_id res chain seq x y z
N ASP A 1 2.45 2.16 -30.91
CA ASP A 1 1.45 1.53 -30.01
C ASP A 1 0.36 2.47 -29.48
N GLY A 2 0.32 3.76 -29.86
CA GLY A 2 -0.87 4.63 -29.71
C GLY A 2 -1.37 4.92 -28.28
N ARG A 3 -0.63 4.57 -27.23
CA ARG A 3 -1.02 4.83 -25.84
C ARG A 3 -0.80 6.30 -25.47
N ILE A 4 -1.84 6.95 -24.98
CA ILE A 4 -1.77 8.28 -24.35
C ILE A 4 -1.76 8.07 -22.84
N LEU A 5 -0.74 8.61 -22.16
CA LEU A 5 -0.64 8.59 -20.70
C LEU A 5 -1.01 9.97 -20.16
N THR A 6 -1.93 10.00 -19.20
CA THR A 6 -2.23 11.20 -18.41
C THR A 6 -1.80 10.91 -16.98
N SER A 7 -0.94 11.76 -16.43
CA SER A 7 -0.43 11.65 -15.06
C SER A 7 -0.95 12.81 -14.22
N VAL A 8 -1.41 12.52 -13.00
CA VAL A 8 -1.81 13.53 -12.02
C VAL A 8 -0.80 13.50 -10.88
N GLN A 9 -0.22 14.66 -10.57
CA GLN A 9 0.76 14.79 -9.49
C GLN A 9 0.06 14.78 -8.12
N HIS A 10 0.81 14.45 -7.06
CA HIS A 10 0.31 14.49 -5.69
C HIS A 10 1.38 14.92 -4.67
N SER A 11 0.94 15.26 -3.46
CA SER A 11 1.79 15.77 -2.38
C SER A 11 2.84 14.79 -1.84
N ALA A 12 2.67 13.49 -2.08
CA ALA A 12 3.57 12.43 -1.61
C ALA A 12 4.44 11.83 -2.72
N ALA A 13 4.93 12.67 -3.62
CA ALA A 13 5.83 12.23 -4.69
C ALA A 13 7.19 11.71 -4.16
N ALA A 14 7.58 12.10 -2.94
CA ALA A 14 8.78 11.62 -2.26
C ALA A 14 8.45 10.85 -0.98
N SER A 15 9.29 9.87 -0.65
CA SER A 15 9.15 9.07 0.57
C SER A 15 9.25 9.94 1.82
N SER A 16 8.36 9.71 2.78
CA SER A 16 8.37 10.37 4.09
C SER A 16 8.92 9.40 5.13
N GLN A 17 9.99 9.79 5.83
CA GLN A 17 10.51 8.98 6.94
C GLN A 17 9.60 9.14 8.16
N VAL A 18 9.21 8.02 8.75
CA VAL A 18 8.29 7.97 9.90
C VAL A 18 8.98 7.22 11.04
N ASP A 19 9.03 7.83 12.22
CA ASP A 19 9.56 7.24 13.46
C ASP A 19 8.75 7.76 14.66
N GLY A 20 8.65 6.98 15.73
CA GLY A 20 7.87 7.32 16.93
C GLY A 20 6.36 7.05 16.85
N TYR A 21 5.92 6.24 15.87
CA TYR A 21 4.51 5.91 15.61
C TYR A 21 4.28 4.39 15.61
N GLN A 22 4.51 3.75 16.75
CA GLN A 22 4.48 2.28 16.88
C GLN A 22 3.06 1.69 16.97
N GLU A 23 2.07 2.50 17.37
CA GLU A 23 0.68 2.02 17.50
C GLU A 23 0.00 1.94 16.12
N PRO A 24 -0.90 0.96 15.90
CA PRO A 24 -1.62 0.81 14.64
C PRO A 24 -2.32 2.10 14.18
N GLY A 25 -1.97 2.56 12.98
CA GLY A 25 -2.53 3.80 12.39
C GLY A 25 -2.22 5.10 13.14
N SER A 26 -1.23 5.11 14.05
CA SER A 26 -0.86 6.32 14.80
C SER A 26 -0.25 7.43 13.93
N PHE A 27 0.37 7.07 12.80
CA PHE A 27 0.78 8.02 11.76
C PHE A 27 -0.26 8.07 10.63
N ARG A 28 -0.54 9.28 10.14
CA ARG A 28 -1.44 9.51 9.00
C ARG A 28 -0.82 10.49 8.03
N GLN A 29 -0.85 10.15 6.75
CA GLN A 29 -0.47 11.02 5.65
C GLN A 29 -1.62 11.12 4.65
N ASP A 30 -2.22 12.31 4.54
CA ASP A 30 -3.25 12.58 3.53
C ASP A 30 -2.59 12.93 2.19
N ILE A 31 -3.03 12.24 1.13
CA ILE A 31 -2.52 12.45 -0.23
C ILE A 31 -3.40 13.49 -0.94
N ALA A 32 -2.83 14.65 -1.24
CA ALA A 32 -3.49 15.69 -2.02
C ALA A 32 -3.03 15.59 -3.47
N TYR A 33 -3.98 15.36 -4.38
CA TYR A 33 -3.73 15.37 -5.83
C TYR A 33 -3.88 16.79 -6.38
N ASP A 34 -3.10 17.11 -7.41
CA ASP A 34 -3.25 18.35 -8.18
C ASP A 34 -4.44 18.26 -9.16
N ALA A 35 -5.60 17.86 -8.63
CA ALA A 35 -6.87 17.74 -9.33
C ALA A 35 -8.02 17.64 -8.32
N SER A 36 -9.19 18.19 -8.67
CA SER A 36 -10.41 17.98 -7.89
C SER A 36 -10.91 16.53 -8.01
N ARG A 37 -11.72 16.10 -7.04
CA ARG A 37 -12.36 14.77 -7.08
C ARG A 37 -13.16 14.53 -8.36
N ALA A 38 -13.89 15.55 -8.82
CA ALA A 38 -14.65 15.46 -10.08
C ALA A 38 -13.75 15.29 -11.32
N GLN A 39 -12.58 15.95 -11.35
CA GLN A 39 -11.61 15.78 -12.44
C GLN A 39 -10.99 14.37 -12.41
N LEU A 40 -10.63 13.87 -11.22
CA LEU A 40 -10.11 12.51 -11.06
C LEU A 40 -11.15 11.48 -11.50
N GLU A 41 -12.41 11.61 -11.08
CA GLU A 41 -13.50 10.72 -11.49
C GLU A 41 -13.70 10.73 -13.01
N ALA A 42 -13.70 11.92 -13.63
CA ALA A 42 -13.81 12.04 -15.08
C ALA A 42 -12.62 11.41 -15.82
N LEU A 43 -11.39 11.55 -15.29
CA LEU A 43 -10.19 10.94 -15.85
C LEU A 43 -10.26 9.41 -15.76
N LEU A 44 -10.61 8.87 -14.59
CA LEU A 44 -10.77 7.43 -14.37
C LEU A 44 -11.83 6.83 -15.31
N ASN A 45 -12.99 7.50 -15.45
CA ASN A 45 -14.09 7.03 -16.30
C ASN A 45 -13.76 7.03 -17.81
N ARG A 46 -12.81 7.88 -18.24
CA ARG A 46 -12.37 7.97 -19.64
C ARG A 46 -11.14 7.12 -19.93
N SER A 47 -10.49 6.59 -18.91
CA SER A 47 -9.26 5.82 -19.03
C SER A 47 -9.57 4.33 -19.15
N ARG A 48 -8.87 3.64 -20.07
CA ARG A 48 -8.99 2.18 -20.20
C ARG A 48 -8.37 1.43 -19.01
N ALA A 49 -7.29 1.98 -18.46
CA ALA A 49 -6.58 1.43 -17.33
C ALA A 49 -5.92 2.56 -16.54
N CYS A 50 -5.77 2.36 -15.24
CA CYS A 50 -5.11 3.28 -14.33
C CYS A 50 -4.15 2.50 -13.44
N SER A 51 -3.02 3.10 -13.10
CA SER A 51 -2.02 2.52 -12.21
C SER A 51 -1.48 3.60 -11.30
N GLN A 52 -1.16 3.20 -10.07
CA GLN A 52 -0.46 4.03 -9.11
C GLN A 52 0.50 3.12 -8.35
N ARG A 53 1.64 3.68 -7.94
CA ARG A 53 2.60 3.00 -7.09
C ARG A 53 2.32 3.32 -5.62
N LEU A 54 2.42 2.29 -4.79
CA LEU A 54 2.41 2.42 -3.33
C LEU A 54 3.56 1.57 -2.78
N GLU A 55 4.37 2.16 -1.92
CA GLU A 55 5.56 1.51 -1.36
C GLU A 55 5.63 1.74 0.15
N TYR A 56 6.00 0.70 0.88
CA TYR A 56 6.27 0.75 2.32
C TYR A 56 7.67 0.22 2.59
N MET A 57 8.58 1.13 2.94
CA MET A 57 9.95 0.80 3.32
C MET A 57 10.04 0.75 4.85
N CYS A 58 10.57 -0.33 5.40
CA CYS A 58 10.42 -0.64 6.82
C CYS A 58 11.71 -1.17 7.45
N ARG A 59 11.86 -0.85 8.73
CA ARG A 59 12.84 -1.44 9.63
C ARG A 59 12.21 -1.58 11.00
N HIS A 60 12.04 -2.80 11.50
CA HIS A 60 11.30 -3.07 12.73
C HIS A 60 9.88 -2.45 12.75
N SER A 61 9.19 -2.44 11.61
CA SER A 61 7.86 -1.86 11.47
C SER A 61 6.94 -2.82 10.73
N ARG A 62 5.93 -3.34 11.43
CA ARG A 62 4.94 -4.29 10.90
C ARG A 62 3.96 -3.57 9.97
N LEU A 63 3.48 -4.28 8.95
CA LEU A 63 2.56 -3.77 7.95
C LEU A 63 1.17 -4.38 8.14
N LEU A 64 0.95 -5.61 7.67
CA LEU A 64 -0.35 -6.30 7.75
C LEU A 64 -0.45 -7.24 8.95
N ASN A 65 0.64 -7.42 9.71
CA ASN A 65 0.72 -8.38 10.82
C ASN A 65 0.45 -9.82 10.37
N SER A 66 1.00 -10.21 9.21
CA SER A 66 0.84 -11.52 8.61
C SER A 66 1.67 -12.63 9.29
N PRO A 67 1.25 -13.90 9.18
CA PRO A 67 0.03 -14.40 8.51
C PRO A 67 -1.26 -14.07 9.30
N SER A 68 -2.40 -13.95 8.59
CA SER A 68 -3.72 -13.68 9.19
C SER A 68 -4.88 -14.20 8.34
N ASP A 69 -6.09 -14.27 8.89
CA ASP A 69 -7.32 -14.60 8.21
C ASP A 69 -8.38 -13.54 8.55
N GLU A 70 -9.62 -13.75 8.10
CA GLU A 70 -10.70 -12.80 8.35
C GLU A 70 -10.98 -12.56 9.85
N THR A 71 -10.72 -13.55 10.70
CA THR A 71 -11.06 -13.50 12.12
C THR A 71 -9.96 -12.88 12.99
N ASN A 72 -8.71 -12.88 12.54
CA ASN A 72 -7.56 -12.37 13.30
C ASN A 72 -6.78 -11.28 12.56
N PHE A 73 -7.37 -10.66 11.53
CA PHE A 73 -6.74 -9.56 10.78
C PHE A 73 -6.65 -8.27 11.62
N HIS A 74 -5.47 -8.04 12.19
CA HIS A 74 -5.14 -6.86 12.97
C HIS A 74 -3.89 -6.16 12.40
N PRO A 75 -4.02 -5.41 11.29
CA PRO A 75 -2.90 -4.75 10.63
C PRO A 75 -2.38 -3.56 11.44
N PHE A 76 -1.09 -3.24 11.29
CA PHE A 76 -0.48 -2.05 11.86
C PHE A 76 -0.60 -0.83 10.93
N ALA A 77 -0.62 -1.07 9.61
CA ALA A 77 -0.76 -0.03 8.59
C ALA A 77 -1.71 -0.49 7.47
N TRP A 78 -2.36 0.48 6.82
CA TRP A 78 -3.30 0.28 5.72
C TRP A 78 -3.34 1.54 4.86
N TRP A 79 -3.69 1.38 3.58
CA TRP A 79 -4.10 2.51 2.76
C TRP A 79 -5.63 2.61 2.73
N VAL A 80 -6.12 3.83 2.49
CA VAL A 80 -7.55 4.13 2.43
C VAL A 80 -7.90 4.43 0.97
N SER A 81 -8.90 3.73 0.44
CA SER A 81 -9.35 3.94 -0.93
C SER A 81 -10.10 5.27 -1.08
N ARG A 82 -10.36 5.66 -2.34
CA ARG A 82 -11.14 6.86 -2.68
C ARG A 82 -12.53 6.92 -2.02
N SER A 83 -13.12 5.78 -1.67
CA SER A 83 -14.43 5.69 -1.00
C SER A 83 -14.33 5.74 0.53
N GLY A 84 -13.15 5.94 1.09
CA GLY A 84 -12.92 5.95 2.53
C GLY A 84 -12.80 4.56 3.15
N GLN A 85 -12.78 3.50 2.35
CA GLN A 85 -12.61 2.13 2.84
C GLN A 85 -11.14 1.86 3.17
N ARG A 86 -10.88 1.38 4.39
CA ARG A 86 -9.58 0.80 4.76
C ARG A 86 -9.38 -0.51 4.01
N MET A 87 -8.28 -0.62 3.31
CA MET A 87 -7.99 -1.78 2.47
C MET A 87 -7.25 -2.83 3.29
N ASP A 88 -7.53 -4.10 2.98
CA ASP A 88 -7.01 -5.25 3.71
C ASP A 88 -5.79 -5.89 3.05
N TYR A 89 -5.25 -5.28 2.01
CA TYR A 89 -4.09 -5.77 1.27
C TYR A 89 -3.12 -4.63 0.99
N TRP A 90 -1.88 -4.98 0.66
CA TRP A 90 -0.87 -4.00 0.25
C TRP A 90 -0.52 -4.14 -1.22
N ALA A 91 0.00 -3.06 -1.81
CA ALA A 91 0.42 -2.90 -3.20
C ALA A 91 0.76 -4.21 -3.95
N GLY A 92 0.18 -4.39 -5.13
CA GLY A 92 0.37 -5.57 -5.98
C GLY A 92 -0.38 -6.84 -5.54
N ALA A 93 -0.93 -6.90 -4.32
CA ALA A 93 -1.80 -7.99 -3.89
C ALA A 93 -3.28 -7.75 -4.28
N THR A 94 -4.10 -8.80 -4.19
CA THR A 94 -5.54 -8.73 -4.49
C THR A 94 -6.36 -8.36 -3.26
N PRO A 95 -7.46 -7.59 -3.40
CA PRO A 95 -8.43 -7.37 -2.32
C PRO A 95 -8.89 -8.68 -1.67
N GLY A 96 -9.03 -8.70 -0.35
CA GLY A 96 -9.39 -9.93 0.38
C GLY A 96 -8.24 -10.88 0.70
N SER A 97 -7.04 -10.63 0.15
CA SER A 97 -5.91 -11.54 0.35
C SER A 97 -5.29 -11.44 1.75
N ARG A 98 -5.27 -10.26 2.36
CA ARG A 98 -4.52 -9.99 3.61
C ARG A 98 -3.01 -10.20 3.44
N MET A 99 -2.52 -10.01 2.22
CA MET A 99 -1.13 -10.21 1.82
C MET A 99 -0.55 -8.98 1.14
N CYS A 100 0.77 -8.97 1.00
CA CYS A 100 1.52 -8.15 0.06
C CYS A 100 1.79 -8.94 -1.23
N GLN A 101 2.28 -8.28 -2.28
CA GLN A 101 2.58 -8.95 -3.56
C GLN A 101 3.50 -10.17 -3.39
N CYS A 102 4.53 -10.06 -2.54
CA CYS A 102 5.43 -11.19 -2.28
C CYS A 102 4.70 -12.39 -1.65
N GLY A 103 3.68 -12.15 -0.82
CA GLY A 103 2.89 -13.21 -0.20
C GLY A 103 2.02 -13.94 -1.21
N VAL A 104 1.39 -13.19 -2.12
CA VAL A 104 0.61 -13.76 -3.23
C VAL A 104 1.49 -14.59 -4.17
N LEU A 105 2.71 -14.13 -4.44
CA LEU A 105 3.65 -14.80 -5.33
C LEU A 105 4.48 -15.91 -4.65
N GLY A 106 4.42 -16.03 -3.32
CA GLY A 106 5.28 -16.95 -2.56
C GLY A 106 6.77 -16.58 -2.62
N SER A 107 7.07 -15.29 -2.78
CA SER A 107 8.42 -14.76 -3.01
C SER A 107 8.91 -13.82 -1.90
N CYS A 108 8.27 -13.83 -0.71
CA CYS A 108 8.75 -13.04 0.43
C CYS A 108 10.11 -13.57 0.93
N VAL A 109 10.91 -12.67 1.51
CA VAL A 109 12.23 -13.00 2.06
C VAL A 109 12.11 -14.03 3.18
N ASP A 110 11.17 -13.82 4.09
CA ASP A 110 10.77 -14.83 5.07
C ASP A 110 9.55 -15.59 4.51
N PRO A 111 9.69 -16.89 4.16
CA PRO A 111 8.60 -17.68 3.59
C PRO A 111 7.46 -17.96 4.58
N THR A 112 7.64 -17.67 5.88
CA THR A 112 6.58 -17.79 6.89
C THR A 112 5.70 -16.55 7.00
N LYS A 113 6.06 -15.47 6.29
CA LYS A 113 5.35 -14.18 6.27
C LYS A 113 4.71 -13.94 4.91
N TRP A 114 3.71 -13.06 4.88
CA TRP A 114 3.04 -12.67 3.64
C TRP A 114 3.33 -11.23 3.21
N CYS A 115 4.15 -10.53 4.00
CA CYS A 115 4.73 -9.24 3.71
C CYS A 115 6.17 -9.23 4.24
N ASN A 116 7.11 -8.63 3.51
CA ASN A 116 8.49 -8.55 3.95
C ASN A 116 8.63 -7.74 5.25
N CYS A 117 7.80 -6.72 5.43
CA CYS A 117 7.81 -5.85 6.61
C CYS A 117 7.20 -6.49 7.87
N ASP A 118 6.48 -7.60 7.74
CA ASP A 118 5.98 -8.35 8.90
C ASP A 118 7.02 -9.33 9.47
N ALA A 119 8.16 -9.47 8.79
CA ALA A 119 9.30 -10.19 9.32
C ALA A 119 10.08 -9.31 10.31
N GLU A 120 10.52 -9.87 11.44
CA GLU A 120 11.34 -9.15 12.42
C GLU A 120 12.81 -9.05 11.98
N HIS A 121 13.03 -8.62 10.74
CA HIS A 121 14.35 -8.48 10.14
C HIS A 121 14.99 -7.12 10.44
N SER A 122 16.30 -7.14 10.74
CA SER A 122 17.13 -5.95 10.95
C SER A 122 17.49 -5.15 9.69
N PRO A 123 17.67 -5.75 8.49
CA PRO A 123 17.86 -4.96 7.26
C PRO A 123 16.58 -4.24 6.85
N LEU A 124 16.76 -3.11 6.17
CA LEU A 124 15.66 -2.37 5.53
C LEU A 124 14.97 -3.29 4.52
N SER A 125 13.65 -3.43 4.67
CA SER A 125 12.80 -4.25 3.81
C SER A 125 11.76 -3.39 3.12
N THR A 126 11.09 -3.93 2.09
CA THR A 126 10.12 -3.17 1.30
C THR A 126 8.99 -4.06 0.81
N ASP A 127 7.77 -3.52 0.86
CA ASP A 127 6.58 -4.05 0.20
C ASP A 127 5.99 -2.95 -0.70
N GLY A 128 5.94 -3.18 -2.02
CA GLY A 128 5.47 -2.20 -3.01
C GLY A 128 5.33 -2.80 -4.42
N ASP A 129 4.60 -2.10 -5.29
CA ASP A 129 4.39 -2.41 -6.72
C ASP A 129 4.38 -1.09 -7.55
#